data_AF-A0A8J2WME7-F1
#
_entry.id   AF-A0A8J2WME7-F1
#
_cell.length_a   1.000
_cell.length_b   1.000
_cell.length_c   1.000
_cell.angle_alpha   90.00
_cell.angle_beta   90.00
_cell.angle_gamma   90.00
#
_symmetry.space_group_name_H-M   'P 1'
#
loop_
_entity.id
_entity.type
_entity.pdbx_description
1 polymer ?
#
loop_
_entity_poly.entity_id
_entity_poly.type
_entity_poly.pdbx_seq_one_letter_code
_entity_poly.pdbx_strand_id
1 'polypeptide(L)'
;MLCWPTKLLIDEEFPYGDAVNSGKTFKLVLVVRNDLKMGKGKIAAQCSHAAVAAYKQVKQKDYEVLKKWENLGQPKVVVKVDSEEEFLSIAEISRNNGLPTTVIRDAGRTQIAPGSKTVLGCWTSYLRNG
;
A
#
# COMPACT_ATOMS: atom_id res chain seq x y z
N MET A 1 15.24 -6.04 -13.82
CA MET A 1 13.93 -6.72 -13.92
C MET A 1 13.25 -6.58 -12.56
N LEU A 2 12.08 -5.92 -12.48
CA LEU A 2 11.39 -5.68 -11.20
C LEU A 2 10.54 -6.90 -10.83
N CYS A 3 10.50 -7.28 -9.54
CA CYS A 3 9.67 -8.39 -9.05
C CYS A 3 8.16 -8.06 -9.14
N TRP A 4 7.32 -9.09 -9.16
CA TRP A 4 5.87 -8.95 -9.39
C TRP A 4 5.14 -8.00 -8.40
N PRO A 5 5.46 -7.97 -7.09
CA PRO A 5 4.86 -6.98 -6.19
C PRO A 5 5.26 -5.54 -6.55
N THR A 6 6.49 -5.35 -7.03
CA THR A 6 6.98 -4.05 -7.46
C THR A 6 6.29 -3.62 -8.76
N LYS A 7 6.13 -4.51 -9.74
CA LYS A 7 5.36 -4.24 -10.97
C LYS A 7 3.95 -3.73 -10.67
N LEU A 8 3.26 -4.30 -9.68
CA LEU A 8 1.92 -3.84 -9.29
C LEU A 8 1.84 -2.36 -8.85
N LEU A 9 2.95 -1.82 -8.32
CA LEU A 9 3.03 -0.45 -7.80
C LEU A 9 3.27 0.59 -8.90
N ILE A 10 3.80 0.17 -10.03
CA ILE A 10 4.25 1.02 -11.15
C ILE A 10 3.46 0.79 -12.43
N ASP A 11 2.86 -0.38 -12.61
CA ASP A 11 2.10 -0.72 -13.81
C ASP A 11 0.64 -0.25 -13.70
N GLU A 12 0.15 0.36 -14.78
CA GLU A 12 -1.19 0.92 -14.92
C GLU A 12 -2.28 -0.12 -15.21
N GLU A 13 -1.90 -1.35 -15.57
CA GLU A 13 -2.85 -2.39 -15.98
C GLU A 13 -3.13 -3.37 -14.82
N PHE A 14 -4.34 -3.28 -14.26
CA PHE A 14 -4.89 -4.32 -13.40
C PHE A 14 -6.21 -4.83 -14.00
N PRO A 15 -6.44 -6.14 -14.07
CA PRO A 15 -7.66 -6.70 -14.65
C PRO A 15 -8.77 -6.67 -13.60
N TYR A 16 -9.33 -5.49 -13.37
CA TYR A 16 -10.67 -5.37 -12.77
C TYR A 16 -11.46 -4.41 -13.66
N GLY A 17 -12.44 -4.97 -14.37
CA GLY A 17 -13.25 -4.28 -15.37
C GLY A 17 -13.88 -2.99 -14.86
N ASP A 18 -14.00 -2.05 -15.79
CA ASP A 18 -14.96 -0.95 -15.81
C ASP A 18 -14.69 0.31 -14.97
N ALA A 19 -13.42 0.75 -14.88
CA ALA A 19 -13.10 2.15 -14.55
C ALA A 19 -12.08 2.78 -15.53
N VAL A 20 -11.97 2.20 -16.73
CA VAL A 20 -11.01 2.65 -17.75
C VAL A 20 -11.65 3.72 -18.61
N ASN A 21 -11.52 4.96 -18.18
CA ASN A 21 -11.35 6.05 -19.15
C ASN A 21 -10.32 7.04 -18.60
N SER A 22 -9.14 7.07 -19.23
CA SER A 22 -7.96 7.92 -19.01
C SER A 22 -7.03 7.65 -17.79
N GLY A 23 -6.15 6.65 -17.94
CA GLY A 23 -4.70 6.89 -17.85
C GLY A 23 -4.00 7.14 -16.51
N LYS A 24 -4.62 7.11 -15.32
CA LYS A 24 -3.93 6.94 -14.01
C LYS A 24 -4.93 6.44 -12.96
N THR A 25 -4.92 5.16 -12.61
CA THR A 25 -5.79 4.65 -11.53
C THR A 25 -5.15 4.92 -10.16
N PHE A 26 -5.74 5.81 -9.37
CA PHE A 26 -5.37 5.98 -7.97
C PHE A 26 -5.83 4.74 -7.21
N LYS A 27 -4.91 3.99 -6.60
CA LYS A 27 -5.21 2.87 -5.70
C LYS A 27 -4.26 2.90 -4.50
N LEU A 28 -4.70 2.28 -3.41
CA LEU A 28 -3.86 2.01 -2.25
C LEU A 28 -3.46 0.54 -2.25
N VAL A 29 -2.17 0.26 -2.39
CA VAL A 29 -1.64 -1.10 -2.29
C VAL A 29 -1.18 -1.36 -0.85
N LEU A 30 -1.63 -2.48 -0.29
CA LEU A 30 -1.32 -2.96 1.05
C LEU A 30 -0.45 -4.20 0.93
N VAL A 31 0.84 -4.08 1.23
CA VAL A 31 1.81 -5.17 1.16
C VAL A 31 1.94 -5.80 2.54
N VAL A 32 1.61 -7.09 2.67
CA VAL A 32 1.56 -7.84 3.93
C VAL A 32 2.74 -8.80 4.04
N ARG A 33 3.45 -8.76 5.17
CA ARG A 33 4.47 -9.76 5.53
C ARG A 33 3.83 -11.12 5.85
N ASN A 34 3.93 -12.07 4.93
CA ASN A 34 3.34 -13.41 5.05
C ASN A 34 4.20 -14.38 5.87
N ASP A 35 5.51 -14.14 5.93
CA ASP A 35 6.47 -14.86 6.78
C ASP A 35 6.18 -14.70 8.28
N LEU A 36 5.52 -13.62 8.68
CA LEU A 36 5.06 -13.39 10.05
C LEU A 36 3.87 -14.30 10.48
N LYS A 37 3.32 -15.11 9.57
CA LYS A 37 2.23 -16.06 9.82
C LYS A 37 1.03 -15.49 10.59
N MET A 38 0.70 -14.22 10.34
CA MET A 38 -0.45 -13.57 10.95
C MET A 38 -1.76 -14.27 10.58
N GLY A 39 -2.64 -14.49 11.58
CA GLY A 39 -4.00 -14.96 11.33
C GLY A 39 -4.84 -13.94 10.54
N LYS A 40 -5.89 -14.40 9.85
CA LYS A 40 -6.73 -13.57 8.97
C LYS A 40 -7.27 -12.30 9.66
N GLY A 41 -7.76 -12.40 10.89
CA GLY A 41 -8.26 -11.25 11.65
C GLY A 41 -7.17 -10.23 11.97
N LYS A 42 -5.95 -10.69 12.28
CA LYS A 42 -4.81 -9.80 12.51
C LYS A 42 -4.37 -9.11 11.21
N ILE A 43 -4.32 -9.84 10.09
CA ILE A 43 -4.03 -9.24 8.78
C ILE A 43 -5.04 -8.14 8.46
N ALA A 44 -6.34 -8.42 8.64
CA ALA A 44 -7.40 -7.43 8.40
C ALA A 44 -7.21 -6.17 9.26
N ALA A 45 -6.95 -6.32 10.56
CA ALA A 45 -6.71 -5.19 11.45
C ALA A 45 -5.48 -4.36 11.02
N GLN A 46 -4.36 -5.02 10.70
CA GLN A 46 -3.13 -4.34 10.28
C GLN A 46 -3.29 -3.62 8.93
N CYS A 47 -4.01 -4.23 7.97
CA CYS A 47 -4.39 -3.58 6.72
C CYS A 47 -5.28 -2.36 6.95
N SER A 48 -6.26 -2.44 7.86
CA SER A 48 -7.11 -1.31 8.23
C SER A 48 -6.29 -0.17 8.87
N HIS A 49 -5.34 -0.49 9.75
CA HIS A 49 -4.42 0.52 10.29
C HIS A 49 -3.58 1.18 9.20
N ALA A 50 -3.04 0.40 8.26
CA ALA A 50 -2.27 0.91 7.14
C ALA A 50 -3.11 1.84 6.25
N ALA A 51 -4.35 1.46 5.96
CA ALA A 51 -5.27 2.26 5.15
C ALA A 51 -5.62 3.60 5.80
N VAL A 52 -5.98 3.60 7.09
CA VAL A 52 -6.30 4.85 7.81
C VAL A 52 -5.09 5.77 7.92
N ALA A 53 -3.90 5.20 8.18
CA ALA A 53 -2.68 5.99 8.29
C ALA A 53 -2.27 6.58 6.93
N ALA A 54 -2.34 5.79 5.86
CA ALA A 54 -2.08 6.23 4.49
C ALA A 54 -3.07 7.32 4.04
N TYR A 55 -4.36 7.19 4.40
CA TYR A 55 -5.40 8.20 4.16
C TYR A 55 -5.05 9.53 4.81
N LYS A 56 -4.72 9.52 6.11
CA LYS A 56 -4.36 10.73 6.85
C LYS A 56 -3.11 11.40 6.27
N GLN A 57 -2.13 10.61 5.83
CA GLN A 57 -0.90 11.10 5.23
C GLN A 57 -1.15 11.90 3.94
N VAL A 58 -2.05 11.42 3.07
CA VAL A 58 -2.36 12.11 1.80
C VAL A 58 -3.35 13.24 2.00
N LYS A 59 -4.34 13.11 2.89
CA LYS A 59 -5.34 14.16 3.17
C LYS A 59 -4.72 15.52 3.50
N GLN A 60 -3.57 15.53 4.18
CA GLN A 60 -2.87 16.77 4.55
C GLN A 60 -2.02 17.35 3.39
N LYS A 61 -1.64 16.53 2.41
CA LYS A 61 -0.67 16.89 1.36
C LYS A 61 -1.31 17.17 0.01
N ASP A 62 -2.34 16.42 -0.36
CA ASP A 62 -2.98 16.46 -1.68
C ASP A 62 -4.42 15.94 -1.61
N TYR A 63 -5.32 16.84 -1.21
CA TYR A 63 -6.73 16.54 -1.01
C TYR A 63 -7.46 16.19 -2.32
N GLU A 64 -7.05 16.76 -3.46
CA GLU A 64 -7.68 16.50 -4.75
C GLU A 64 -7.40 15.09 -5.26
N VAL A 65 -6.17 14.59 -5.09
CA VAL A 65 -5.85 13.18 -5.37
C VAL A 65 -6.69 12.25 -4.49
N LEU A 66 -6.84 12.58 -3.21
CA LEU A 66 -7.65 11.79 -2.28
C LEU A 66 -9.12 11.74 -2.71
N LYS A 67 -9.70 12.87 -3.10
CA LYS A 67 -11.08 12.97 -3.56
C LYS A 67 -11.33 12.14 -4.83
N LYS A 68 -10.38 12.13 -5.77
CA LYS A 68 -10.45 11.25 -6.95
C LYS A 68 -10.46 9.77 -6.56
N TRP A 69 -9.57 9.36 -5.66
CA TRP A 69 -9.56 7.99 -5.13
C TRP A 69 -10.87 7.63 -4.41
N GLU A 70 -11.44 8.56 -3.64
CA GLU A 70 -12.74 8.38 -2.98
C GLU A 70 -13.88 8.20 -4.00
N ASN A 71 -13.92 9.04 -5.04
CA ASN A 71 -14.92 8.95 -6.12
C ASN A 71 -14.82 7.66 -6.94
N LEU A 72 -13.64 7.02 -6.98
CA LEU A 72 -13.41 5.71 -7.60
C LEU A 72 -13.79 4.54 -6.69
N GLY A 73 -14.45 4.79 -5.55
CA GLY A 73 -14.83 3.75 -4.60
C GLY A 73 -13.70 3.31 -3.66
N GLN A 74 -12.66 4.14 -3.52
CA GLN A 74 -11.53 3.90 -2.61
C GLN A 74 -10.82 2.56 -2.84
N PRO A 75 -10.37 2.23 -4.06
CA PRO A 75 -9.80 0.93 -4.40
C PRO A 75 -8.56 0.62 -3.55
N LYS A 76 -8.53 -0.60 -2.99
CA LYS A 76 -7.43 -1.13 -2.19
C LYS A 76 -7.05 -2.51 -2.73
N VAL A 77 -5.76 -2.75 -2.94
CA VAL A 77 -5.25 -4.05 -3.37
C VAL A 77 -4.34 -4.59 -2.30
N VAL A 78 -4.58 -5.82 -1.83
CA VAL A 78 -3.76 -6.46 -0.81
C VAL A 78 -2.88 -7.51 -1.47
N VAL A 79 -1.57 -7.40 -1.27
CA VAL A 79 -0.57 -8.37 -1.75
C VAL A 79 0.29 -8.86 -0.60
N LYS A 80 1.05 -9.92 -0.88
CA LYS A 80 1.91 -10.58 0.11
C LYS A 80 3.36 -10.56 -0.36
N VAL A 81 4.26 -10.52 0.61
CA VAL A 81 5.70 -10.75 0.47
C VAL A 81 6.15 -11.74 1.52
N ASP A 82 7.18 -12.51 1.21
CA ASP A 82 7.64 -13.61 2.06
C ASP A 82 8.93 -13.29 2.84
N SER A 83 9.39 -12.04 2.83
CA SER A 83 10.54 -11.60 3.64
C SER A 83 10.49 -10.12 4.05
N GLU A 84 11.24 -9.77 5.10
CA GLU A 84 11.46 -8.37 5.49
C GLU A 84 12.20 -7.58 4.43
N GLU A 85 13.17 -8.21 3.79
CA GLU A 85 14.01 -7.59 2.78
C GLU A 85 13.19 -7.13 1.58
N GLU A 86 12.34 -8.00 1.05
CA GLU A 86 11.44 -7.65 -0.07
C GLU A 86 10.47 -6.53 0.35
N PHE A 87 9.91 -6.61 1.56
CA PHE A 87 9.04 -5.58 2.11
C PHE A 87 9.72 -4.20 2.19
N LEU A 88 10.97 -4.16 2.64
CA LEU A 88 11.75 -2.93 2.77
C LEU A 88 12.19 -2.39 1.42
N SER A 89 12.61 -3.26 0.51
CA SER A 89 12.95 -2.91 -0.88
C SER A 89 11.78 -2.22 -1.59
N ILE A 90 10.57 -2.78 -1.46
CA ILE A 90 9.36 -2.16 -2.00
C ILE A 90 9.13 -0.78 -1.38
N ALA A 91 9.25 -0.67 -0.05
CA ALA A 91 9.05 0.61 0.63
C ALA A 91 10.06 1.69 0.17
N GLU A 92 11.31 1.30 -0.05
CA GLU A 92 12.36 2.18 -0.56
C GLU A 92 12.08 2.61 -1.99
N ILE A 93 11.78 1.67 -2.90
CA ILE A 93 11.45 1.97 -4.29
C ILE A 93 10.27 2.94 -4.36
N SER A 94 9.20 2.70 -3.61
CA SER A 94 8.04 3.58 -3.57
C SER A 94 8.40 5.01 -3.12
N ARG A 95 9.20 5.15 -2.06
CA ARG A 95 9.66 6.46 -1.58
C ARG A 95 10.54 7.18 -2.61
N ASN A 96 11.44 6.45 -3.25
CA ASN A 96 12.34 7.01 -4.27
C ASN A 96 11.57 7.49 -5.51
N ASN A 97 10.41 6.89 -5.78
CA ASN A 97 9.47 7.35 -6.82
C ASN A 97 8.49 8.43 -6.32
N GLY A 98 8.67 8.98 -5.12
CA GLY A 98 7.81 10.03 -4.57
C GLY A 98 6.42 9.57 -4.15
N LEU A 99 6.18 8.25 -4.10
CA LEU A 99 4.89 7.70 -3.68
C LEU A 99 4.74 7.80 -2.17
N PRO A 100 3.63 8.35 -1.64
CA PRO A 100 3.38 8.36 -0.21
C PRO A 100 3.30 6.92 0.31
N THR A 101 4.09 6.63 1.34
CA THR A 101 4.19 5.31 1.95
C THR A 101 4.05 5.38 3.46
N THR A 102 3.42 4.37 4.03
CA THR A 102 3.23 4.21 5.48
C THR A 102 3.54 2.79 5.91
N VAL A 103 4.39 2.62 6.91
CA VAL A 103 4.72 1.31 7.49
C VAL A 103 4.03 1.16 8.83
N ILE A 104 3.23 0.11 8.98
CA ILE A 104 2.62 -0.29 10.24
C ILE A 104 3.54 -1.25 10.97
N ARG A 105 3.59 -1.09 12.30
CA ARG A 105 4.32 -1.97 13.21
C ARG A 105 3.36 -2.58 14.21
N ASP A 106 3.60 -3.83 14.58
CA ASP A 106 2.87 -4.44 15.67
C ASP A 106 3.30 -3.82 17.01
N ALA A 107 2.33 -3.36 17.80
CA ALA A 107 2.58 -2.76 19.11
C ALA A 107 2.95 -3.80 20.19
N GLY A 108 3.14 -5.08 19.84
CA GLY A 108 3.62 -6.11 20.77
C GLY A 108 2.53 -6.75 21.64
N ARG A 109 1.28 -6.81 21.16
CA ARG A 109 0.16 -7.48 21.89
C ARG A 109 -0.10 -8.92 21.44
N THR A 110 0.86 -9.54 20.72
CA THR A 110 0.67 -10.83 20.05
C THR A 110 1.96 -11.66 19.99
N GLN A 111 1.88 -12.87 19.42
CA GLN A 111 2.97 -13.83 19.24
C GLN A 111 4.11 -13.40 18.27
N ILE A 112 4.07 -12.18 17.73
CA ILE A 112 5.12 -11.64 16.85
C ILE A 112 6.02 -10.76 17.70
N ALA A 113 7.33 -10.74 17.38
CA ALA A 113 8.27 -9.85 18.02
C ALA A 113 7.76 -8.39 18.06
N PRO A 114 7.73 -7.74 19.22
CA PRO A 114 7.31 -6.35 19.32
C PRO A 114 8.07 -5.45 18.34
N GLY A 115 7.36 -4.55 17.66
CA GLY A 115 7.96 -3.62 16.71
C GLY A 115 8.21 -4.17 15.30
N SER A 116 7.86 -5.44 15.03
CA SER A 116 7.88 -6.02 13.67
C SER A 116 7.04 -5.18 12.71
N LYS A 117 7.58 -4.92 11.52
CA LYS A 117 6.88 -4.24 10.42
C LYS A 117 5.92 -5.24 9.79
N THR A 118 4.62 -4.94 9.78
CA THR A 118 3.57 -5.89 9.43
C THR A 118 2.99 -5.64 8.05
N VAL A 119 2.58 -4.40 7.79
CA VAL A 119 1.92 -3.98 6.55
C VAL A 119 2.49 -2.63 6.09
N LEU A 120 2.76 -2.54 4.80
CA LEU A 120 3.11 -1.30 4.10
C LEU A 120 1.89 -0.84 3.31
N GLY A 121 1.43 0.38 3.55
CA GLY A 121 0.52 1.09 2.65
C GLY A 121 1.31 1.93 1.67
N CYS A 122 1.09 1.74 0.37
CA CYS A 122 1.70 2.51 -0.71
C CYS A 122 0.63 3.01 -1.67
N TRP A 123 0.61 4.32 -1.91
CA TRP A 123 -0.24 4.91 -2.94
C TRP A 123 0.37 4.69 -4.32
N THR A 124 -0.46 4.44 -5.34
CA THR A 124 0.00 4.39 -6.74
C THR A 124 -0.43 5.62 -7.51
N SER A 125 0.29 5.92 -8.59
CA SER A 125 0.02 7.05 -9.48
C SER A 125 -0.06 8.41 -8.79
N TYR A 126 0.59 8.55 -7.62
CA TYR A 126 0.91 9.81 -6.98
C TYR A 126 2.16 10.42 -7.65
N LEU A 127 2.14 10.60 -8.96
CA LEU A 127 3.15 11.41 -9.62
C LEU A 127 2.49 12.76 -9.87
N ARG A 128 2.87 13.75 -9.04
CA ARG A 128 2.56 15.15 -9.31
C ARG A 128 3.01 15.44 -10.74
N ASN A 129 2.09 15.85 -11.60
CA ASN A 129 2.48 16.56 -12.80
C ASN A 129 3.20 17.82 -12.27
N GLY A 130 4.50 17.92 -12.55
CA GLY A 130 5.24 19.17 -12.38
C GLY A 130 4.68 20.23 -13.33
#